data_AF-A0A6N9RK61-F1
#
_entry.id   AF-A0A6N9RK61-F1
#
_cell.length_a   1.000
_cell.length_b   1.000
_cell.length_c   1.000
_cell.angle_alpha   90.00
_cell.angle_beta   90.00
_cell.angle_gamma   90.00
#
_symmetry.space_group_name_H-M   'P 1'
#
loop_
_entity.id
_entity.type
_entity.pdbx_description
1 polymer ?
#
loop_
_entity_poly.entity_id
_entity_poly.type
_entity_poly.pdbx_seq_one_letter_code
_entity_poly.pdbx_strand_id
1 'polypeptide(L)'
;MPQNHLPKVKSQYEAMPYPPCNPQDEHQRLTMTWLEDLPMINHYCFAGKQSFSQGFRALVAGGGTGDATIFLAEQLRGTNAEIVHLDMSHASIVLAQERAKIRGLSNITWVHYSLLSLPALGLGKFDYINCSGVLHHLADPDLGLRVLLSALKPDGAIGLMVYGTTGRTGVYQMQALMRMVNQSGSGQELDDPRKIANTRDLLGSLPASNWFKASESLFNDHKIGDAGIYDLMLHSQDRAYSVGELFDWLGVQHGRHLSFSDVQRGRSPYLPHMVLGSKPPAMAAELRRLPLRQQYEMAELMIGNLITHSLYLTQDAACTAPYGDTAYIPFFYHEPLTGEIAAQVFGSNKGQPFRLTHQHSGVSVIVNPGKYGAKILRMIDGKKSFGEIFDQFRAGWQGQAAAPDNAALFADFAESYDTLNALERLLLRHPDATASV
;
A
#
# COMPACT_ATOMS: atom_id res chain seq x y z
N MET A 1 -26.18 -10.73 -20.17
CA MET A 1 -25.14 -11.16 -19.21
C MET A 1 -25.83 -11.27 -17.85
N PRO A 2 -25.72 -12.40 -17.12
CA PRO A 2 -26.18 -12.44 -15.73
C PRO A 2 -25.50 -11.32 -14.93
N GLN A 3 -26.18 -10.79 -13.91
CA GLN A 3 -25.60 -9.78 -13.02
C GLN A 3 -24.43 -10.41 -12.25
N ASN A 4 -23.21 -10.28 -12.77
CA ASN A 4 -21.98 -10.73 -12.13
C ASN A 4 -21.53 -9.71 -11.06
N HIS A 5 -22.45 -9.27 -10.21
CA HIS A 5 -22.16 -8.44 -9.04
C HIS A 5 -23.24 -8.69 -7.99
N LEU A 6 -22.88 -8.48 -6.72
CA LEU A 6 -23.81 -8.63 -5.61
C LEU A 6 -24.76 -7.41 -5.56
N PRO A 7 -26.09 -7.58 -5.70
CA PRO A 7 -27.01 -6.45 -5.77
C PRO A 7 -26.97 -5.56 -4.53
N LYS A 8 -26.88 -6.15 -3.32
CA LYS A 8 -26.79 -5.39 -2.06
C LYS A 8 -25.54 -4.51 -1.99
N VAL A 9 -24.38 -5.04 -2.39
CA VAL A 9 -23.12 -4.28 -2.42
C VAL A 9 -23.20 -3.14 -3.43
N LYS A 10 -23.75 -3.38 -4.62
CA LYS A 10 -23.97 -2.30 -5.60
C LYS A 10 -24.91 -1.23 -5.04
N SER A 11 -26.04 -1.63 -4.45
CA SER A 11 -27.01 -0.70 -3.87
C SER A 11 -26.40 0.16 -2.75
N GLN A 12 -25.53 -0.42 -1.91
CA GLN A 12 -24.78 0.32 -0.89
C GLN A 12 -23.95 1.45 -1.51
N TYR A 13 -23.05 1.14 -2.45
CA TYR A 13 -22.18 2.15 -3.05
C TYR A 13 -22.90 3.12 -4.01
N GLU A 14 -24.10 2.77 -4.49
CA GLU A 14 -24.96 3.69 -5.23
C GLU A 14 -25.63 4.71 -4.29
N ALA A 15 -26.10 4.26 -3.12
CA ALA A 15 -26.76 5.11 -2.13
C ALA A 15 -25.77 5.93 -1.29
N MET A 16 -24.60 5.36 -1.00
CA MET A 16 -23.55 5.92 -0.16
C MET A 16 -22.18 5.71 -0.83
N PRO A 17 -21.81 6.55 -1.81
CA PRO A 17 -20.51 6.50 -2.46
C PRO A 17 -19.35 6.52 -1.46
N TYR A 18 -18.34 5.67 -1.70
CA TYR A 18 -17.21 5.49 -0.80
C TYR A 18 -15.88 5.45 -1.60
N PRO A 19 -14.78 6.02 -1.07
CA PRO A 19 -14.71 6.86 0.13
C PRO A 19 -15.59 8.12 0.00
N PRO A 20 -16.25 8.57 1.08
CA PRO A 20 -17.06 9.78 1.01
C PRO A 20 -16.15 10.97 0.70
N CYS A 21 -16.52 11.74 -0.33
CA CYS A 21 -15.72 12.87 -0.79
C CYS A 21 -16.58 14.09 -1.10
N ASN A 22 -16.00 15.27 -0.93
CA ASN A 22 -16.50 16.51 -1.52
C ASN A 22 -15.61 16.86 -2.72
N PRO A 23 -16.10 16.80 -3.97
CA PRO A 23 -15.28 17.11 -5.14
C PRO A 23 -14.62 18.48 -5.11
N GLN A 24 -15.20 19.46 -4.41
CA GLN A 24 -14.64 20.81 -4.30
C GLN A 24 -13.31 20.87 -3.55
N ASP A 25 -12.99 19.86 -2.74
CA ASP A 25 -11.72 19.79 -2.01
C ASP A 25 -10.51 19.72 -2.96
N GLU A 26 -10.71 19.30 -4.21
CA GLU A 26 -9.68 19.26 -5.26
C GLU A 26 -9.09 20.63 -5.61
N HIS A 27 -9.81 21.72 -5.32
CA HIS A 27 -9.27 23.08 -5.44
C HIS A 27 -8.19 23.39 -4.40
N GLN A 28 -8.18 22.65 -3.29
CA GLN A 28 -7.31 22.93 -2.13
C GLN A 28 -6.17 21.93 -2.01
N ARG A 29 -6.46 20.64 -2.21
CA ARG A 29 -5.47 19.57 -2.02
C ARG A 29 -5.72 18.40 -2.96
N LEU A 30 -4.64 17.74 -3.34
CA LEU A 30 -4.69 16.41 -3.95
C LEU A 30 -4.66 15.36 -2.83
N THR A 31 -5.64 14.45 -2.83
CA THR A 31 -5.57 13.25 -1.98
C THR A 31 -4.49 12.32 -2.53
N MET A 32 -3.44 12.09 -1.75
CA MET A 32 -2.40 11.13 -2.09
C MET A 32 -2.82 9.73 -1.63
N THR A 33 -2.62 8.74 -2.49
CA THR A 33 -2.80 7.32 -2.16
C THR A 33 -1.47 6.57 -2.26
N TRP A 34 -1.42 5.33 -1.78
CA TRP A 34 -0.13 4.65 -1.52
C TRP A 34 0.27 3.68 -2.63
N LEU A 35 -0.67 2.86 -3.11
CA LEU A 35 -0.36 1.83 -4.11
C LEU A 35 -0.20 2.42 -5.51
N GLU A 36 -0.61 3.67 -5.71
CA GLU A 36 -0.65 4.38 -6.99
C GLU A 36 0.49 5.41 -7.12
N ASP A 37 1.42 5.45 -6.17
CA ASP A 37 2.54 6.38 -6.18
C ASP A 37 3.64 5.87 -7.13
N LEU A 38 3.92 6.63 -8.20
CA LEU A 38 4.73 6.14 -9.33
C LEU A 38 6.15 5.70 -8.94
N PRO A 39 6.89 6.38 -8.04
CA PRO A 39 8.19 5.92 -7.57
C PRO A 39 8.12 4.58 -6.82
N MET A 40 7.06 4.32 -6.04
CA MET A 40 6.84 3.01 -5.40
C MET A 40 6.52 1.94 -6.43
N ILE A 41 5.58 2.22 -7.34
CA ILE A 41 5.24 1.32 -8.43
C ILE A 41 6.51 0.96 -9.21
N ASN A 42 7.32 1.95 -9.57
CA ASN A 42 8.55 1.69 -10.32
C ASN A 42 9.53 0.82 -9.53
N HIS A 43 9.75 1.16 -8.26
CA HIS A 43 10.67 0.44 -7.38
C HIS A 43 10.24 -1.02 -7.18
N TYR A 44 8.98 -1.29 -6.86
CA TYR A 44 8.51 -2.64 -6.50
C TYR A 44 8.03 -3.48 -7.69
N CYS A 45 7.58 -2.85 -8.78
CA CYS A 45 6.94 -3.54 -9.89
C CYS A 45 7.76 -3.60 -11.18
N PHE A 46 8.64 -2.63 -11.43
CA PHE A 46 9.29 -2.46 -12.73
C PHE A 46 10.81 -2.34 -12.63
N ALA A 47 11.40 -2.90 -11.57
CA ALA A 47 12.82 -2.92 -11.28
C ALA A 47 13.46 -1.51 -11.31
N GLY A 48 12.67 -0.48 -11.03
CA GLY A 48 13.07 0.92 -11.11
C GLY A 48 13.30 1.45 -12.54
N LYS A 49 12.87 0.75 -13.59
CA LYS A 49 13.17 1.05 -15.01
C LYS A 49 12.01 1.63 -15.81
N GLN A 50 10.80 1.70 -15.26
CA GLN A 50 9.63 2.23 -15.97
C GLN A 50 9.73 3.76 -16.14
N SER A 51 9.55 4.25 -17.37
CA SER A 51 9.53 5.69 -17.67
C SER A 51 8.14 6.30 -17.66
N PHE A 52 7.09 5.46 -17.73
CA PHE A 52 5.67 5.86 -17.79
C PHE A 52 5.25 6.68 -19.03
N SER A 53 6.21 7.12 -19.86
CA SER A 53 5.98 7.95 -21.06
C SER A 53 5.80 7.16 -22.37
N GLN A 54 5.83 5.82 -22.31
CA GLN A 54 5.78 4.95 -23.49
C GLN A 54 4.42 4.24 -23.61
N GLY A 55 3.33 5.00 -23.50
CA GLY A 55 1.97 4.47 -23.61
C GLY A 55 1.59 3.58 -22.42
N PHE A 56 2.03 3.95 -21.21
CA PHE A 56 1.70 3.24 -19.98
C PHE A 56 0.18 3.21 -19.78
N ARG A 57 -0.37 2.03 -19.50
CA ARG A 57 -1.81 1.84 -19.29
C ARG A 57 -2.07 1.32 -17.90
N ALA A 58 -2.90 2.05 -17.15
CA ALA A 58 -3.32 1.66 -15.81
C ALA A 58 -4.82 1.43 -15.75
N LEU A 59 -5.24 0.37 -15.06
CA LEU A 59 -6.64 0.15 -14.68
C LEU A 59 -6.81 0.43 -13.19
N VAL A 60 -7.82 1.21 -12.82
CA VAL A 60 -8.32 1.29 -11.45
C VAL A 60 -9.62 0.49 -11.40
N ALA A 61 -9.54 -0.75 -10.90
CA ALA A 61 -10.65 -1.68 -10.83
C ALA A 61 -11.39 -1.53 -9.50
N GLY A 62 -12.65 -1.08 -9.56
CA GLY A 62 -13.41 -0.62 -8.39
C GLY A 62 -12.93 0.75 -7.93
N GLY A 63 -12.89 1.71 -8.86
CA GLY A 63 -12.28 3.02 -8.62
C GLY A 63 -13.04 3.94 -7.66
N GLY A 64 -14.27 3.58 -7.27
CA GLY A 64 -15.08 4.31 -6.31
C GLY A 64 -15.20 5.80 -6.66
N THR A 65 -15.08 6.66 -5.65
CA THR A 65 -15.12 8.12 -5.81
C THR A 65 -13.81 8.72 -6.35
N GLY A 66 -12.85 7.87 -6.73
CA GLY A 66 -11.73 8.25 -7.60
C GLY A 66 -10.41 8.58 -6.93
N ASP A 67 -10.17 8.32 -5.65
CA ASP A 67 -8.90 8.69 -4.98
C ASP A 67 -7.66 8.19 -5.74
N ALA A 68 -7.60 6.88 -6.00
CA ALA A 68 -6.54 6.23 -6.78
C ALA A 68 -6.45 6.79 -8.21
N THR A 69 -7.60 6.99 -8.87
CA THR A 69 -7.68 7.47 -10.25
C THR A 69 -7.15 8.89 -10.39
N ILE A 70 -7.59 9.80 -9.52
CA ILE A 70 -7.22 11.21 -9.56
C ILE A 70 -5.74 11.37 -9.22
N PHE A 71 -5.23 10.64 -8.22
CA PHE A 71 -3.82 10.69 -7.86
C PHE A 71 -2.92 10.18 -8.98
N LEU A 72 -3.27 9.05 -9.61
CA LEU A 72 -2.51 8.51 -10.73
C LEU A 72 -2.57 9.42 -11.97
N ALA A 73 -3.74 9.99 -12.26
CA ALA A 73 -3.94 10.89 -13.40
C ALA A 73 -3.17 12.19 -13.27
N GLU A 74 -3.08 12.73 -12.05
CA GLU A 74 -2.26 13.91 -11.77
C GLU A 74 -0.77 13.63 -11.96
N GLN A 75 -0.26 12.50 -11.45
CA GLN A 75 1.15 12.14 -11.61
C GLN A 75 1.55 11.88 -13.06
N LEU A 76 0.63 11.35 -13.86
CA LEU A 76 0.85 11.04 -15.28
C LEU A 76 0.45 12.20 -16.22
N ARG A 77 0.15 13.38 -15.67
CA ARG A 77 -0.19 14.56 -16.45
C ARG A 77 0.94 14.89 -17.44
N GLY A 78 0.58 15.11 -18.70
CA GLY A 78 1.54 15.46 -19.77
C GLY A 78 2.26 14.28 -20.40
N THR A 79 2.01 13.04 -19.95
CA THR A 79 2.44 11.82 -20.64
C THR A 79 1.37 11.36 -21.64
N ASN A 80 1.70 10.35 -22.45
CA ASN A 80 0.72 9.63 -23.30
C ASN A 80 0.07 8.44 -22.57
N ALA A 81 0.17 8.37 -21.24
CA ALA A 81 -0.40 7.29 -20.45
C ALA A 81 -1.94 7.37 -20.43
N GLU A 82 -2.58 6.20 -20.38
CA GLU A 82 -4.03 6.05 -20.27
C GLU A 82 -4.40 5.46 -18.92
N ILE A 83 -5.36 6.07 -18.24
CA ILE A 83 -5.95 5.52 -17.02
C ILE A 83 -7.39 5.12 -17.32
N VAL A 84 -7.74 3.87 -17.06
CA VAL A 84 -9.09 3.37 -17.14
C VAL A 84 -9.66 3.27 -15.74
N HIS A 85 -10.68 4.07 -15.44
CA HIS A 85 -11.45 3.97 -14.21
C HIS A 85 -12.65 3.05 -14.45
N LEU A 86 -12.72 1.94 -13.73
CA LEU A 86 -13.82 1.00 -13.81
C LEU A 86 -14.51 0.90 -12.46
N ASP A 87 -15.82 1.16 -12.42
CA ASP A 87 -16.64 0.96 -11.23
C ASP A 87 -18.08 0.54 -11.58
N MET A 88 -18.78 -0.10 -10.63
CA MET A 88 -20.17 -0.52 -10.79
C MET A 88 -21.20 0.49 -10.27
N SER A 89 -20.79 1.43 -9.41
CA SER A 89 -21.61 2.51 -8.87
C SER A 89 -21.56 3.72 -9.81
N HIS A 90 -22.72 4.08 -10.35
CA HIS A 90 -22.80 5.26 -11.22
C HIS A 90 -22.58 6.53 -10.40
N ALA A 91 -23.20 6.62 -9.21
CA ALA A 91 -23.01 7.73 -8.28
C ALA A 91 -21.53 7.97 -7.92
N SER A 92 -20.75 6.91 -7.71
CA SER A 92 -19.31 7.05 -7.41
C SER A 92 -18.52 7.58 -8.61
N ILE A 93 -18.80 7.08 -9.82
CA ILE A 93 -18.19 7.55 -11.06
C ILE A 93 -18.48 9.04 -11.29
N VAL A 94 -19.71 9.50 -11.04
CA VAL A 94 -20.09 10.91 -11.20
C VAL A 94 -19.22 11.81 -10.30
N LEU A 95 -19.04 11.44 -9.03
CA LEU A 95 -18.17 12.19 -8.12
C LEU A 95 -16.71 12.19 -8.58
N ALA A 96 -16.19 11.05 -9.05
CA ALA A 96 -14.84 10.94 -9.58
C ALA A 96 -14.65 11.81 -10.85
N GLN A 97 -15.65 11.85 -11.73
CA GLN A 97 -15.66 12.71 -12.92
C GLN A 97 -15.66 14.19 -12.57
N GLU A 98 -16.43 14.60 -11.54
CA GLU A 98 -16.43 15.98 -11.06
C GLU A 98 -15.05 16.39 -10.52
N ARG A 99 -14.41 15.52 -9.73
CA ARG A 99 -13.02 15.73 -9.25
C ARG A 99 -12.04 15.88 -10.41
N ALA A 100 -12.10 14.99 -11.40
CA ALA A 100 -11.25 15.04 -12.58
C ALA A 100 -11.46 16.35 -13.38
N LYS A 101 -12.72 16.78 -13.52
CA LYS A 101 -13.08 18.03 -14.20
C LYS A 101 -12.51 19.24 -13.48
N ILE A 102 -12.62 19.32 -12.16
CA ILE A 102 -12.07 20.42 -11.35
C ILE A 102 -10.56 20.55 -11.55
N ARG A 103 -9.84 19.42 -11.64
CA ARG A 103 -8.40 19.38 -11.90
C ARG A 103 -8.01 19.49 -13.37
N GLY A 104 -8.95 19.53 -14.31
CA GLY A 104 -8.68 19.51 -15.75
C GLY A 104 -7.89 18.27 -16.18
N LEU A 105 -8.25 17.09 -15.67
CA LEU A 105 -7.66 15.80 -16.05
C LEU A 105 -8.40 15.21 -17.25
N SER A 106 -7.66 14.88 -18.31
CA SER A 106 -8.21 14.37 -19.58
C SER A 106 -7.65 13.01 -20.00
N ASN A 107 -6.72 12.45 -19.23
CA ASN A 107 -6.08 11.15 -19.44
C ASN A 107 -6.84 9.97 -18.79
N ILE A 108 -8.15 10.14 -18.56
CA ILE A 108 -8.99 9.14 -17.88
C ILE A 108 -10.13 8.69 -18.80
N THR A 109 -10.25 7.37 -18.96
CA THR A 109 -11.37 6.68 -19.61
C THR A 109 -12.30 6.11 -18.54
N TRP A 110 -13.58 6.45 -18.58
CA TRP A 110 -14.58 6.06 -17.57
C TRP A 110 -15.42 4.87 -18.04
N VAL A 111 -15.49 3.82 -17.22
CA VAL A 111 -16.16 2.55 -17.56
C VAL A 111 -17.12 2.16 -16.43
N HIS A 112 -18.43 2.19 -16.73
CA HIS A 112 -19.47 1.80 -15.76
C HIS A 112 -19.86 0.33 -15.93
N TYR A 113 -19.12 -0.57 -15.28
CA TYR A 113 -19.35 -2.01 -15.31
C TYR A 113 -18.82 -2.69 -14.04
N SER A 114 -19.28 -3.90 -13.76
CA SER A 114 -18.60 -4.79 -12.79
C SER A 114 -17.21 -5.16 -13.30
N LEU A 115 -16.22 -5.26 -12.42
CA LEU A 115 -14.89 -5.75 -12.79
C LEU A 115 -14.95 -7.16 -13.39
N LEU A 116 -15.94 -7.97 -12.99
CA LEU A 116 -16.15 -9.31 -13.54
C LEU A 116 -16.55 -9.30 -15.03
N SER A 117 -16.91 -8.14 -15.58
CA SER A 117 -17.19 -7.96 -17.01
C SER A 117 -15.94 -7.65 -17.84
N LEU A 118 -14.79 -7.36 -17.21
CA LEU A 118 -13.56 -6.90 -17.87
C LEU A 118 -13.16 -7.70 -19.13
N PRO A 119 -13.24 -9.06 -19.15
CA PRO A 119 -12.85 -9.83 -20.34
C PRO A 119 -13.72 -9.56 -21.57
N ALA A 120 -14.98 -9.15 -21.36
CA ALA A 120 -15.94 -8.87 -22.43
C ALA A 120 -15.89 -7.42 -22.94
N LEU A 121 -15.23 -6.51 -22.22
CA LEU A 121 -15.22 -5.09 -22.53
C LEU A 121 -14.22 -4.70 -23.64
N GLY A 122 -13.30 -5.59 -24.00
CA GLY A 122 -12.35 -5.33 -25.09
C GLY A 122 -11.35 -4.20 -24.80
N LEU A 123 -11.07 -3.92 -23.52
CA LEU A 123 -10.21 -2.79 -23.08
C LEU A 123 -8.71 -3.04 -23.27
N GLY A 124 -8.31 -4.23 -23.75
CA GLY A 124 -6.91 -4.64 -23.88
C GLY A 124 -6.27 -4.98 -22.54
N LYS A 125 -4.94 -4.90 -22.48
CA LYS A 125 -4.14 -5.22 -21.28
C LYS A 125 -3.50 -4.00 -20.64
N PHE A 126 -3.21 -4.09 -19.36
CA PHE A 126 -2.67 -3.02 -18.52
C PHE A 126 -1.27 -3.35 -18.00
N ASP A 127 -0.42 -2.33 -17.95
CA ASP A 127 0.90 -2.39 -17.29
C ASP A 127 0.72 -2.43 -15.77
N TYR A 128 -0.27 -1.70 -15.26
CA TYR A 128 -0.56 -1.65 -13.84
C TYR A 128 -2.06 -1.75 -13.58
N ILE A 129 -2.45 -2.53 -12.59
CA ILE A 129 -3.84 -2.59 -12.11
C ILE A 129 -3.85 -2.22 -10.64
N ASN A 130 -4.58 -1.17 -10.30
CA ASN A 130 -4.96 -0.93 -8.92
C ASN A 130 -6.28 -1.64 -8.61
N CYS A 131 -6.31 -2.35 -7.49
CA CYS A 131 -7.49 -3.02 -6.96
C CYS A 131 -7.49 -2.93 -5.42
N SER A 132 -7.75 -1.73 -4.92
CA SER A 132 -7.76 -1.43 -3.48
C SER A 132 -9.18 -1.43 -2.92
N GLY A 133 -9.51 -2.29 -1.95
CA GLY A 133 -10.83 -2.22 -1.32
C GLY A 133 -11.93 -2.98 -2.06
N VAL A 134 -11.60 -4.00 -2.87
CA VAL A 134 -12.55 -4.55 -3.86
C VAL A 134 -12.72 -6.06 -3.79
N LEU A 135 -11.64 -6.84 -3.96
CA LEU A 135 -11.77 -8.30 -4.12
C LEU A 135 -12.44 -8.99 -2.93
N HIS A 136 -12.24 -8.46 -1.72
CA HIS A 136 -12.83 -9.02 -0.49
C HIS A 136 -14.34 -8.80 -0.36
N HIS A 137 -14.94 -7.94 -1.19
CA HIS A 137 -16.38 -7.74 -1.25
C HIS A 137 -17.08 -8.62 -2.30
N LEU A 138 -16.32 -9.37 -3.09
CA LEU A 138 -16.88 -10.27 -4.09
C LEU A 138 -17.41 -11.56 -3.44
N ALA A 139 -18.42 -12.16 -4.09
CA ALA A 139 -18.89 -13.51 -3.74
C ALA A 139 -17.80 -14.56 -3.96
N ASP A 140 -17.00 -14.38 -5.03
CA ASP A 140 -15.84 -15.19 -5.36
C ASP A 140 -14.64 -14.25 -5.61
N PRO A 141 -13.84 -13.97 -4.56
CA PRO A 141 -12.63 -13.16 -4.68
C PRO A 141 -11.62 -13.73 -5.67
N ASP A 142 -11.53 -15.07 -5.79
CA ASP A 142 -10.60 -15.75 -6.68
C ASP A 142 -10.95 -15.53 -8.15
N LEU A 143 -12.24 -15.63 -8.50
CA LEU A 143 -12.72 -15.27 -9.83
C LEU A 143 -12.36 -13.82 -10.17
N GLY A 144 -12.56 -12.90 -9.22
CA GLY A 144 -12.17 -11.50 -9.38
C GLY A 144 -10.69 -11.35 -9.71
N LEU A 145 -9.82 -11.99 -8.93
CA LEU A 145 -8.37 -12.00 -9.18
C LEU A 145 -8.02 -12.57 -10.56
N ARG A 146 -8.59 -13.73 -10.94
CA ARG A 146 -8.35 -14.33 -12.26
C ARG A 146 -8.75 -13.42 -13.41
N VAL A 147 -9.85 -12.67 -13.25
CA VAL A 147 -10.27 -11.66 -14.22
C VAL A 147 -9.25 -10.54 -14.33
N LEU A 148 -8.74 -10.00 -13.21
CA LEU A 148 -7.70 -8.97 -13.23
C LEU A 148 -6.40 -9.49 -13.88
N LEU A 149 -5.96 -10.69 -13.51
CA LEU A 149 -4.77 -11.33 -14.10
C LEU A 149 -4.91 -11.54 -15.62
N SER A 150 -6.12 -11.82 -16.12
CA SER A 150 -6.36 -11.98 -17.56
C SER A 150 -6.20 -10.67 -18.35
N ALA A 151 -6.43 -9.53 -17.70
CA ALA A 151 -6.25 -8.19 -18.26
C ALA A 151 -4.86 -7.60 -17.97
N LEU A 152 -4.00 -8.31 -17.23
CA LEU A 152 -2.65 -7.87 -16.95
C LEU A 152 -1.70 -8.20 -18.13
N LYS A 153 -0.79 -7.29 -18.43
CA LYS A 153 0.36 -7.59 -19.30
C LYS A 153 1.29 -8.62 -18.64
N PRO A 154 2.10 -9.39 -19.40
CA PRO A 154 3.01 -10.38 -18.84
C PRO A 154 4.01 -9.81 -17.82
N ASP A 155 4.44 -8.58 -18.04
CA ASP A 155 5.35 -7.79 -17.21
C ASP A 155 4.63 -6.77 -16.32
N GLY A 156 3.29 -6.83 -16.27
CA GLY A 156 2.48 -5.93 -15.48
C GLY A 156 2.43 -6.30 -14.00
N ALA A 157 1.95 -5.37 -13.18
CA ALA A 157 1.79 -5.58 -11.74
C ALA A 157 0.40 -5.16 -11.24
N ILE A 158 0.01 -5.70 -10.08
CA ILE A 158 -1.24 -5.33 -9.40
C ILE A 158 -0.92 -4.73 -8.03
N GLY A 159 -1.37 -3.50 -7.76
CA GLY A 159 -1.49 -3.01 -6.39
C GLY A 159 -2.81 -3.50 -5.79
N LEU A 160 -2.72 -4.31 -4.74
CA LEU A 160 -3.87 -4.94 -4.08
C LEU A 160 -3.97 -4.45 -2.64
N MET A 161 -5.19 -4.11 -2.21
CA MET A 161 -5.52 -3.94 -0.79
C MET A 161 -6.73 -4.79 -0.41
N VAL A 162 -6.57 -5.58 0.66
CA VAL A 162 -7.66 -6.34 1.27
C VAL A 162 -7.67 -6.18 2.79
N TYR A 163 -8.79 -6.54 3.43
CA TYR A 163 -8.93 -6.49 4.87
C TYR A 163 -8.02 -7.50 5.60
N GLY A 164 -7.41 -7.06 6.72
CA GLY A 164 -6.54 -7.88 7.56
C GLY A 164 -7.30 -8.55 8.70
N THR A 165 -7.11 -9.86 8.89
CA THR A 165 -7.88 -10.66 9.86
C THR A 165 -7.60 -10.21 11.29
N THR A 166 -6.32 -10.06 11.64
CA THR A 166 -5.91 -9.79 13.02
C THR A 166 -6.40 -8.43 13.51
N GLY A 167 -6.10 -7.35 12.77
CA GLY A 167 -6.46 -5.99 13.17
C GLY A 167 -7.97 -5.71 13.15
N ARG A 168 -8.75 -6.45 12.35
CA ARG A 168 -10.21 -6.28 12.25
C ARG A 168 -11.02 -7.18 13.19
N THR A 169 -10.39 -7.88 14.13
CA THR A 169 -11.09 -8.77 15.08
C THR A 169 -12.30 -8.10 15.74
N GLY A 170 -12.13 -6.86 16.24
CA GLY A 170 -13.23 -6.11 16.86
C GLY A 170 -14.34 -5.74 15.87
N VAL A 171 -14.00 -5.42 14.62
CA VAL A 171 -14.97 -5.07 13.56
C VAL A 171 -15.87 -6.24 13.23
N TYR A 172 -15.33 -7.46 13.07
CA TYR A 172 -16.16 -8.62 12.73
C TYR A 172 -17.11 -9.03 13.86
N GLN A 173 -16.70 -8.85 15.12
CA GLN A 173 -17.60 -9.00 16.25
C GLN A 173 -18.75 -7.97 16.19
N MET A 174 -18.44 -6.72 15.84
CA MET A 174 -19.46 -5.67 15.70
C MET A 174 -20.39 -5.93 14.53
N GLN A 175 -19.89 -6.33 13.36
CA GLN A 175 -20.74 -6.70 12.22
C GLN A 175 -21.66 -7.88 12.57
N ALA A 176 -21.16 -8.90 13.29
CA ALA A 176 -21.98 -10.01 13.77
C ALA A 176 -23.09 -9.52 14.72
N LEU A 177 -22.77 -8.61 15.65
CA LEU A 177 -23.75 -7.98 16.53
C LEU A 177 -24.79 -7.17 15.74
N MET A 178 -24.37 -6.37 14.76
CA MET A 178 -25.27 -5.57 13.93
C MET A 178 -26.24 -6.45 13.13
N ARG A 179 -25.81 -7.62 12.64
CA ARG A 179 -26.68 -8.59 11.97
C ARG A 179 -27.77 -9.16 12.90
N MET A 180 -27.52 -9.22 14.21
CA MET A 180 -28.51 -9.67 15.21
C MET A 180 -29.47 -8.55 15.57
N VAL A 181 -28.96 -7.34 15.79
CA VAL A 181 -29.73 -6.18 16.24
C VAL A 181 -30.63 -5.62 15.14
N ASN A 182 -30.17 -5.65 13.89
CA ASN A 182 -30.88 -5.05 12.77
C ASN A 182 -31.89 -6.00 12.10
N GLN A 183 -32.55 -6.83 12.91
CA GLN A 183 -33.66 -7.68 12.51
C GLN A 183 -34.96 -7.15 13.13
N SER A 184 -36.03 -7.13 12.33
CA SER A 184 -37.38 -6.90 12.83
C SER A 184 -37.86 -8.12 13.64
N GLY A 185 -38.95 -7.96 14.38
CA GLY A 185 -39.62 -9.08 15.07
C GLY A 185 -40.11 -10.20 14.12
N SER A 186 -40.14 -9.97 12.81
CA SER A 186 -40.44 -10.96 11.78
C SER A 186 -39.19 -11.57 11.11
N GLY A 187 -37.99 -11.23 11.58
CA GLY A 187 -36.72 -11.70 11.02
C GLY A 187 -36.30 -11.00 9.72
N GLN A 188 -36.99 -9.91 9.33
CA GLN A 188 -36.61 -9.11 8.17
C GLN A 188 -35.56 -8.07 8.54
N GLU A 189 -34.61 -7.83 7.64
CA GLU A 189 -33.58 -6.80 7.82
C GLU A 189 -34.22 -5.40 7.86
N LEU A 190 -33.75 -4.55 8.78
CA LEU A 190 -34.20 -3.15 8.84
C LEU A 190 -33.72 -2.34 7.62
N ASP A 191 -34.28 -1.14 7.41
CA ASP A 191 -33.73 -0.21 6.43
C ASP A 191 -32.42 0.43 6.89
N ASP A 192 -31.66 0.97 5.93
CA ASP A 192 -30.32 1.50 6.18
C ASP A 192 -30.29 2.65 7.21
N PRO A 193 -31.21 3.63 7.21
CA PRO A 193 -31.23 4.67 8.24
C PRO A 193 -31.39 4.09 9.66
N ARG A 194 -32.27 3.10 9.86
CA ARG A 194 -32.43 2.45 11.16
C ARG A 194 -31.21 1.63 11.56
N LYS A 195 -30.58 0.92 10.61
CA LYS A 195 -29.32 0.20 10.87
C LYS A 195 -28.24 1.15 11.37
N ILE A 196 -28.07 2.29 10.69
CA ILE A 196 -27.06 3.29 11.04
C ILE A 196 -27.35 3.87 12.42
N ALA A 197 -28.60 4.24 12.71
CA ALA A 197 -29.00 4.76 14.01
C ALA A 197 -28.70 3.75 15.14
N ASN A 198 -29.15 2.50 15.00
CA ASN A 198 -28.87 1.43 15.97
C ASN A 198 -27.35 1.22 16.17
N THR A 199 -26.57 1.31 15.08
CA THR A 199 -25.11 1.16 15.14
C THR A 199 -24.48 2.30 15.95
N ARG A 200 -24.90 3.55 15.72
CA ARG A 200 -24.41 4.71 16.46
C ARG A 200 -24.73 4.59 17.96
N ASP A 201 -25.96 4.23 18.30
CA ASP A 201 -26.41 4.10 19.69
C ASP A 201 -25.64 3.01 20.42
N LEU A 202 -25.43 1.85 19.78
CA LEU A 202 -24.66 0.76 20.36
C LEU A 202 -23.19 1.12 20.52
N LEU A 203 -22.54 1.64 19.48
CA LEU A 203 -21.13 2.05 19.57
C LEU A 203 -20.88 3.07 20.70
N GLY A 204 -21.83 3.98 20.93
CA GLY A 204 -21.80 4.95 22.03
C GLY A 204 -21.96 4.34 23.43
N SER A 205 -22.49 3.12 23.53
CA SER A 205 -22.86 2.45 24.78
C SER A 205 -22.03 1.22 25.11
N LEU A 206 -21.08 0.84 24.24
CA LEU A 206 -20.25 -0.35 24.44
C LEU A 206 -19.36 -0.22 25.69
N PRO A 207 -19.18 -1.30 26.46
CA PRO A 207 -18.24 -1.32 27.56
C PRO A 207 -16.79 -1.24 27.04
N ALA A 208 -15.88 -0.73 27.86
CA ALA A 208 -14.45 -0.64 27.52
C ALA A 208 -13.78 -2.00 27.25
N SER A 209 -14.39 -3.11 27.70
CA SER A 209 -13.94 -4.48 27.43
C SER A 209 -14.27 -4.99 26.02
N ASN A 210 -15.11 -4.28 25.26
CA ASN A 210 -15.40 -4.64 23.87
C ASN A 210 -14.15 -4.47 23.00
N TRP A 211 -13.87 -5.43 22.13
CA TRP A 211 -12.65 -5.43 21.31
C TRP A 211 -12.58 -4.26 20.34
N PHE A 212 -13.68 -3.91 19.66
CA PHE A 212 -13.70 -2.72 18.80
C PHE A 212 -13.45 -1.45 19.61
N LYS A 213 -14.04 -1.32 20.80
CA LYS A 213 -13.82 -0.15 21.65
C LYS A 213 -12.37 -0.06 22.14
N ALA A 214 -11.77 -1.19 22.50
CA ALA A 214 -10.38 -1.29 22.91
C ALA A 214 -9.41 -0.96 21.75
N SER A 215 -9.80 -1.22 20.50
CA SER A 215 -9.01 -0.96 19.30
C SER A 215 -9.53 0.22 18.46
N GLU A 216 -10.39 1.08 19.00
CA GLU A 216 -11.13 2.09 18.21
C GLU A 216 -10.18 3.08 17.51
N SER A 217 -9.01 3.34 18.10
CA SER A 217 -7.99 4.21 17.52
C SER A 217 -7.41 3.70 16.19
N LEU A 218 -7.61 2.42 15.86
CA LEU A 218 -7.20 1.86 14.58
C LEU A 218 -8.13 2.26 13.42
N PHE A 219 -9.35 2.73 13.72
CA PHE A 219 -10.39 2.98 12.74
C PHE A 219 -10.81 4.46 12.71
N ASN A 220 -11.05 4.97 11.51
CA ASN A 220 -11.56 6.32 11.31
C ASN A 220 -12.85 6.37 10.49
N ASP A 221 -13.20 5.30 9.78
CA ASP A 221 -14.38 5.23 8.89
C ASP A 221 -15.69 5.56 9.60
N HIS A 222 -15.89 5.08 10.83
CA HIS A 222 -17.11 5.37 11.59
C HIS A 222 -17.25 6.85 12.00
N LYS A 223 -16.19 7.65 11.83
CA LYS A 223 -16.14 9.09 12.17
C LYS A 223 -16.41 9.99 10.97
N ILE A 224 -16.38 9.46 9.74
CA ILE A 224 -16.50 10.25 8.49
C ILE A 224 -17.91 10.21 7.87
N GLY A 225 -18.93 9.90 8.67
CA GLY A 225 -20.34 9.94 8.27
C GLY A 225 -20.99 8.58 8.08
N ASP A 226 -22.19 8.58 7.52
CA ASP A 226 -23.01 7.37 7.39
C ASP A 226 -22.39 6.33 6.44
N ALA A 227 -21.80 6.78 5.33
CA ALA A 227 -21.10 5.90 4.38
C ALA A 227 -19.99 5.09 5.06
N GLY A 228 -19.18 5.74 5.91
CA GLY A 228 -18.09 5.06 6.61
C GLY A 228 -18.55 4.15 7.74
N ILE A 229 -19.64 4.49 8.45
CA ILE A 229 -20.28 3.54 9.38
C ILE A 229 -20.79 2.32 8.64
N TYR A 230 -21.46 2.53 7.51
CA TYR A 230 -22.05 1.42 6.76
C TYR A 230 -20.97 0.50 6.23
N ASP A 231 -19.93 1.07 5.60
CA ASP A 231 -18.81 0.32 5.04
C ASP A 231 -18.05 -0.48 6.12
N LEU A 232 -17.84 0.09 7.31
CA LEU A 232 -17.11 -0.58 8.38
C LEU A 232 -17.96 -1.64 9.11
N MET A 233 -19.20 -1.30 9.49
CA MET A 233 -20.00 -2.04 10.48
C MET A 233 -21.21 -2.78 9.92
N LEU A 234 -21.71 -2.36 8.76
CA LEU A 234 -22.95 -2.87 8.17
C LEU A 234 -22.73 -3.53 6.81
N HIS A 235 -21.47 -3.73 6.40
CA HIS A 235 -21.14 -4.28 5.11
C HIS A 235 -21.83 -5.64 4.88
N SER A 236 -22.51 -5.75 3.75
CA SER A 236 -23.32 -6.93 3.44
C SER A 236 -22.49 -8.15 3.05
N GLN A 237 -21.31 -7.93 2.48
CA GLN A 237 -20.35 -8.96 2.08
C GLN A 237 -18.91 -8.46 2.22
N ASP A 238 -18.18 -8.91 3.22
CA ASP A 238 -16.73 -8.71 3.30
C ASP A 238 -16.04 -9.94 3.88
N ARG A 239 -14.73 -10.06 3.64
CA ARG A 239 -13.87 -11.07 4.22
C ARG A 239 -12.49 -10.49 4.46
N ALA A 240 -11.88 -10.83 5.60
CA ALA A 240 -10.48 -10.55 5.85
C ALA A 240 -9.59 -11.76 5.54
N TYR A 241 -8.30 -11.47 5.37
CA TYR A 241 -7.25 -12.43 5.11
C TYR A 241 -6.15 -12.23 6.15
N SER A 242 -5.60 -13.34 6.65
CA SER A 242 -4.30 -13.35 7.31
C SER A 242 -3.18 -13.30 6.27
N VAL A 243 -1.97 -12.95 6.71
CA VAL A 243 -0.77 -12.99 5.85
C VAL A 243 -0.58 -14.39 5.25
N GLY A 244 -0.81 -15.45 6.02
CA GLY A 244 -0.66 -16.83 5.56
C GLY A 244 -1.64 -17.18 4.44
N GLU A 245 -2.91 -16.79 4.58
CA GLU A 245 -3.92 -16.95 3.53
C GLU A 245 -3.56 -16.18 2.26
N LEU A 246 -2.95 -14.99 2.37
CA LEU A 246 -2.47 -14.24 1.21
C LEU A 246 -1.32 -14.94 0.49
N PHE A 247 -0.37 -15.52 1.21
CA PHE A 247 0.69 -16.32 0.59
C PHE A 247 0.15 -17.58 -0.08
N ASP A 248 -0.82 -18.26 0.53
CA ASP A 248 -1.44 -19.45 -0.06
C ASP A 248 -2.25 -19.09 -1.32
N TRP A 249 -3.08 -18.07 -1.23
CA TRP A 249 -3.93 -17.64 -2.34
C TRP A 249 -3.12 -17.02 -3.47
N LEU A 250 -2.34 -15.97 -3.21
CA LEU A 250 -1.71 -15.18 -4.26
C LEU A 250 -0.38 -15.80 -4.69
N GLY A 251 0.39 -16.34 -3.74
CA GLY A 251 1.70 -16.92 -3.98
C GLY A 251 1.63 -18.34 -4.50
N VAL A 252 1.07 -19.26 -3.71
CA VAL A 252 1.06 -20.70 -4.04
C VAL A 252 0.07 -21.02 -5.16
N GLN A 253 -1.17 -20.56 -5.04
CA GLN A 253 -2.21 -20.90 -6.02
C GLN A 253 -2.08 -20.12 -7.34
N HIS A 254 -1.68 -18.84 -7.31
CA HIS A 254 -1.56 -18.00 -8.52
C HIS A 254 -0.13 -17.73 -8.98
N GLY A 255 0.88 -18.27 -8.29
CA GLY A 255 2.29 -18.16 -8.68
C GLY A 255 2.81 -16.72 -8.70
N ARG A 256 2.23 -15.82 -7.89
CA ARG A 256 2.64 -14.41 -7.84
C ARG A 256 3.68 -14.16 -6.76
N HIS A 257 4.57 -13.22 -7.02
CA HIS A 257 5.42 -12.65 -5.99
C HIS A 257 4.68 -11.54 -5.24
N LEU A 258 4.87 -11.46 -3.92
CA LEU A 258 4.17 -10.53 -3.03
C LEU A 258 5.19 -9.57 -2.41
N SER A 259 5.03 -8.28 -2.69
CA SER A 259 5.77 -7.20 -2.04
C SER A 259 4.83 -6.41 -1.15
N PHE A 260 4.81 -6.74 0.14
CA PHE A 260 3.96 -6.09 1.14
C PHE A 260 4.40 -4.65 1.41
N SER A 261 3.42 -3.79 1.66
CA SER A 261 3.58 -2.40 2.05
C SER A 261 2.47 -2.01 3.03
N ASP A 262 2.65 -0.91 3.73
CA ASP A 262 1.66 -0.34 4.63
C ASP A 262 1.82 1.17 4.66
N VAL A 263 0.69 1.88 4.69
CA VAL A 263 0.66 3.34 4.60
C VAL A 263 1.54 3.96 5.67
N GLN A 264 2.57 4.69 5.23
CA GLN A 264 3.60 5.34 6.05
C GLN A 264 4.53 4.42 6.85
N ARG A 265 4.34 3.10 6.80
CA ARG A 265 5.15 2.13 7.55
C ARG A 265 5.96 1.19 6.65
N GLY A 266 5.70 1.18 5.34
CA GLY A 266 6.32 0.24 4.41
C GLY A 266 6.10 -1.20 4.83
N ARG A 267 7.08 -2.08 4.58
CA ARG A 267 7.01 -3.48 5.03
C ARG A 267 7.36 -3.69 6.50
N SER A 268 7.74 -2.64 7.25
CA SER A 268 8.15 -2.79 8.65
C SER A 268 7.12 -3.48 9.56
N PRO A 269 5.78 -3.33 9.39
CA PRO A 269 4.80 -4.08 10.18
C PRO A 269 4.81 -5.59 9.95
N TYR A 270 5.48 -6.06 8.91
CA TYR A 270 5.63 -7.47 8.55
C TYR A 270 6.97 -8.06 9.01
N LEU A 271 7.80 -7.28 9.71
CA LEU A 271 9.12 -7.72 10.14
C LEU A 271 9.17 -7.87 11.68
N PRO A 272 9.36 -9.10 12.22
CA PRO A 272 9.31 -9.33 13.67
C PRO A 272 10.22 -8.41 14.48
N HIS A 273 11.44 -8.17 13.99
CA HIS A 273 12.42 -7.32 14.65
C HIS A 273 12.07 -5.81 14.64
N MET A 274 11.09 -5.37 13.85
CA MET A 274 10.62 -3.98 13.78
C MET A 274 9.29 -3.73 14.49
N VAL A 275 8.57 -4.79 14.86
CA VAL A 275 7.27 -4.70 15.56
C VAL A 275 7.36 -5.03 17.05
N LEU A 276 8.49 -5.58 17.49
CA LEU A 276 8.75 -5.84 18.91
C LEU A 276 9.07 -4.54 19.66
N GLY A 277 8.71 -4.51 20.94
CA GLY A 277 8.92 -3.35 21.81
C GLY A 277 10.40 -3.03 22.08
N SER A 278 10.63 -2.02 22.92
CA SER A 278 11.97 -1.44 23.14
C SER A 278 13.03 -2.40 23.70
N LYS A 279 12.63 -3.55 24.25
CA LYS A 279 13.52 -4.60 24.75
C LYS A 279 13.14 -5.93 24.09
N PRO A 280 13.55 -6.17 22.82
CA PRO A 280 13.20 -7.41 22.15
C PRO A 280 13.82 -8.62 22.88
N PRO A 281 13.14 -9.77 22.92
CA PRO A 281 13.69 -11.00 23.50
C PRO A 281 14.89 -11.49 22.69
N ALA A 282 15.78 -12.27 23.33
CA ALA A 282 16.99 -12.80 22.69
C ALA A 282 16.69 -13.59 21.39
N MET A 283 15.56 -14.29 21.33
CA MET A 283 15.12 -15.04 20.15
C MET A 283 14.81 -14.16 18.92
N ALA A 284 14.66 -12.84 19.06
CA ALA A 284 14.33 -11.94 17.94
C ALA A 284 15.37 -12.00 16.80
N ALA A 285 16.64 -12.24 17.12
CA ALA A 285 17.70 -12.42 16.13
C ALA A 285 17.52 -13.72 15.31
N GLU A 286 17.00 -14.77 15.94
CA GLU A 286 16.72 -16.05 15.28
C GLU A 286 15.50 -15.93 14.36
N LEU A 287 14.47 -15.17 14.79
CA LEU A 287 13.28 -14.91 13.97
C LEU A 287 13.63 -14.24 12.64
N ARG A 288 14.62 -13.35 12.62
CA ARG A 288 15.07 -12.64 11.41
C ARG A 288 15.73 -13.58 10.38
N ARG A 289 16.08 -14.80 10.76
CA ARG A 289 16.68 -15.83 9.88
C ARG A 289 15.65 -16.81 9.31
N LEU A 290 14.40 -16.75 9.76
CA LEU A 290 13.35 -17.63 9.25
C LEU A 290 12.94 -17.23 7.82
N PRO A 291 12.30 -18.12 7.05
CA PRO A 291 11.73 -17.77 5.75
C PRO A 291 10.80 -16.54 5.84
N LEU A 292 10.82 -15.67 4.83
CA LEU A 292 10.06 -14.41 4.83
C LEU A 292 8.58 -14.59 5.17
N ARG A 293 7.93 -15.61 4.60
CA ARG A 293 6.53 -15.95 4.91
C ARG A 293 6.31 -16.12 6.42
N GLN A 294 7.16 -16.91 7.07
CA GLN A 294 7.05 -17.14 8.53
C GLN A 294 7.31 -15.85 9.31
N GLN A 295 8.26 -15.02 8.87
CA GLN A 295 8.49 -13.72 9.49
C GLN A 295 7.23 -12.85 9.44
N TYR A 296 6.55 -12.80 8.29
CA TYR A 296 5.41 -11.91 8.09
C TYR A 296 4.18 -12.39 8.87
N GLU A 297 3.92 -13.70 8.88
CA GLU A 297 2.84 -14.30 9.68
C GLU A 297 3.03 -14.04 11.18
N MET A 298 4.26 -14.21 11.70
CA MET A 298 4.54 -13.91 13.11
C MET A 298 4.40 -12.41 13.40
N ALA A 299 4.88 -11.55 12.50
CA ALA A 299 4.82 -10.11 12.70
C ALA A 299 3.38 -9.59 12.74
N GLU A 300 2.48 -10.13 11.90
CA GLU A 300 1.05 -9.83 11.93
C GLU A 300 0.47 -10.07 13.34
N LEU A 301 0.78 -11.23 13.93
CA LEU A 301 0.32 -11.60 15.26
C LEU A 301 0.97 -10.75 16.37
N MET A 302 2.25 -10.38 16.20
CA MET A 302 2.97 -9.56 17.17
C MET A 302 2.48 -8.11 17.21
N ILE A 303 2.21 -7.51 16.05
CA ILE A 303 1.81 -6.10 15.95
C ILE A 303 0.31 -5.93 16.19
N GLY A 304 -0.51 -6.90 15.79
CA GLY A 304 -1.95 -6.96 16.07
C GLY A 304 -2.81 -5.85 15.45
N ASN A 305 -2.23 -4.87 14.76
CA ASN A 305 -2.91 -3.66 14.32
C ASN A 305 -3.05 -3.49 12.79
N LEU A 306 -2.75 -4.55 12.03
CA LEU A 306 -2.94 -4.56 10.58
C LEU A 306 -4.42 -4.74 10.25
N ILE A 307 -5.11 -3.62 10.05
CA ILE A 307 -6.54 -3.60 9.67
C ILE A 307 -6.75 -3.86 8.18
N THR A 308 -5.72 -3.63 7.36
CA THR A 308 -5.66 -3.92 5.94
C THR A 308 -4.28 -4.50 5.60
N HIS A 309 -4.22 -5.23 4.50
CA HIS A 309 -2.99 -5.67 3.86
C HIS A 309 -2.92 -5.01 2.49
N SER A 310 -1.88 -4.21 2.28
CA SER A 310 -1.54 -3.61 1.00
C SER A 310 -0.29 -4.30 0.44
N LEU A 311 -0.30 -4.64 -0.83
CA LEU A 311 0.83 -5.32 -1.48
C LEU A 311 0.83 -5.14 -2.99
N TYR A 312 2.01 -5.28 -3.58
CA TYR A 312 2.18 -5.44 -5.02
C TYR A 312 2.27 -6.93 -5.38
N LEU A 313 1.56 -7.31 -6.44
CA LEU A 313 1.66 -8.62 -7.08
C LEU A 313 2.43 -8.49 -8.38
N THR A 314 3.55 -9.21 -8.47
CA THR A 314 4.41 -9.24 -9.66
C THR A 314 4.61 -10.67 -10.15
N GLN A 315 5.21 -10.82 -11.32
CA GLN A 315 5.54 -12.13 -11.87
C GLN A 315 6.60 -12.84 -11.02
N ASP A 316 7.62 -12.12 -10.57
CA ASP A 316 8.68 -12.64 -9.70
C ASP A 316 9.35 -11.50 -8.90
N ALA A 317 10.36 -11.86 -8.11
CA ALA A 317 11.09 -10.93 -7.24
C ALA A 317 12.04 -9.99 -8.00
N ALA A 318 12.42 -10.29 -9.25
CA ALA A 318 13.30 -9.43 -10.05
C ALA A 318 12.60 -8.15 -10.52
N CYS A 319 11.27 -8.07 -10.37
CA CYS A 319 10.48 -6.86 -10.55
C CYS A 319 10.78 -5.77 -9.49
N THR A 320 11.43 -6.10 -8.37
CA THR A 320 11.87 -5.08 -7.39
C THR A 320 13.26 -4.56 -7.76
N ALA A 321 13.48 -3.25 -7.66
CA ALA A 321 14.76 -2.63 -8.00
C ALA A 321 15.88 -3.19 -7.09
N PRO A 322 16.94 -3.77 -7.68
CA PRO A 322 17.98 -4.49 -6.94
C PRO A 322 18.89 -3.55 -6.15
N TYR A 323 19.13 -3.90 -4.89
CA TYR A 323 20.26 -3.37 -4.12
C TYR A 323 21.56 -4.07 -4.51
N GLY A 324 22.69 -3.35 -4.48
CA GLY A 324 24.02 -3.88 -4.79
C GLY A 324 24.47 -3.66 -6.25
N ASP A 325 23.64 -3.02 -7.08
CA ASP A 325 24.01 -2.61 -8.42
C ASP A 325 24.44 -1.13 -8.43
N THR A 326 25.64 -0.86 -8.95
CA THR A 326 26.22 0.48 -9.00
C THR A 326 25.48 1.44 -9.94
N ALA A 327 24.70 0.94 -10.90
CA ALA A 327 23.96 1.78 -11.84
C ALA A 327 22.73 2.45 -11.21
N TYR A 328 22.22 1.90 -10.09
CA TYR A 328 20.98 2.39 -9.49
C TYR A 328 21.18 3.67 -8.70
N ILE A 329 20.19 4.55 -8.81
CA ILE A 329 20.10 5.84 -8.14
C ILE A 329 19.24 5.68 -6.87
N PRO A 330 19.85 5.77 -5.68
CA PRO A 330 19.09 5.86 -4.44
C PRO A 330 18.44 7.24 -4.29
N PHE A 331 17.21 7.28 -3.78
CA PHE A 331 16.52 8.53 -3.47
C PHE A 331 15.67 8.41 -2.20
N PHE A 332 15.68 9.47 -1.40
CA PHE A 332 14.80 9.55 -0.22
C PHE A 332 13.36 9.76 -0.65
N TYR A 333 12.46 9.19 0.12
CA TYR A 333 11.06 9.14 -0.24
C TYR A 333 10.18 9.12 1.01
N HIS A 334 8.95 9.65 0.89
CA HIS A 334 7.96 9.84 1.96
C HIS A 334 8.48 10.53 3.25
N GLU A 335 7.96 11.73 3.53
CA GLU A 335 8.43 12.73 4.53
C GLU A 335 9.72 13.48 4.16
N PRO A 336 9.96 14.71 4.68
CA PRO A 336 11.11 15.55 4.29
C PRO A 336 12.42 15.01 4.88
N LEU A 337 12.81 13.81 4.46
CA LEU A 337 14.10 13.21 4.76
C LEU A 337 15.09 13.65 3.69
N THR A 338 16.11 14.39 4.10
CA THR A 338 17.25 14.73 3.24
C THR A 338 18.46 13.89 3.61
N GLY A 339 19.44 13.82 2.72
CA GLY A 339 20.71 13.16 3.01
C GLY A 339 21.39 13.69 4.28
N GLU A 340 21.27 15.00 4.54
CA GLU A 340 21.84 15.60 5.75
C GLU A 340 21.10 15.16 7.02
N ILE A 341 19.76 15.16 7.00
CA ILE A 341 18.95 14.70 8.14
C ILE A 341 19.22 13.22 8.41
N ALA A 342 19.23 12.38 7.36
CA ALA A 342 19.54 10.97 7.48
C ALA A 342 20.95 10.73 8.05
N ALA A 343 21.95 11.45 7.53
CA ALA A 343 23.32 11.36 8.00
C ALA A 343 23.49 11.80 9.46
N GLN A 344 22.76 12.84 9.90
CA GLN A 344 22.78 13.29 11.29
C GLN A 344 22.22 12.21 12.22
N VAL A 345 21.09 11.59 11.86
CA VAL A 345 20.47 10.51 12.64
C VAL A 345 21.41 9.30 12.74
N PHE A 346 21.94 8.83 11.60
CA PHE A 346 22.79 7.63 11.53
C PHE A 346 24.22 7.86 12.03
N GLY A 347 24.68 9.12 12.06
CA GLY A 347 25.99 9.51 12.60
C GLY A 347 25.99 9.80 14.10
N SER A 348 24.81 9.93 14.73
CA SER A 348 24.65 10.40 16.12
C SER A 348 25.41 9.56 17.16
N ASN A 349 25.63 8.26 16.89
CA ASN A 349 26.31 7.33 17.80
C ASN A 349 27.69 6.87 17.29
N LYS A 350 28.41 7.70 16.51
CA LYS A 350 29.78 7.42 16.02
C LYS A 350 29.94 6.06 15.31
N GLY A 351 28.93 5.64 14.55
CA GLY A 351 28.94 4.37 13.81
C GLY A 351 28.61 3.13 14.67
N GLN A 352 28.30 3.30 15.96
CA GLN A 352 27.78 2.21 16.80
C GLN A 352 26.28 2.02 16.59
N PRO A 353 25.75 0.80 16.80
CA PRO A 353 24.32 0.55 16.73
C PRO A 353 23.54 1.53 17.62
N PHE A 354 22.43 2.06 17.11
CA PHE A 354 21.59 3.00 17.85
C PHE A 354 20.12 2.68 17.66
N ARG A 355 19.28 3.22 18.54
CA ARG A 355 17.83 3.07 18.43
C ARG A 355 17.26 4.13 17.50
N LEU A 356 16.70 3.71 16.38
CA LEU A 356 15.89 4.54 15.52
C LEU A 356 14.43 4.43 15.96
N THR A 357 13.82 5.56 16.31
CA THR A 357 12.37 5.65 16.55
C THR A 357 11.74 6.42 15.42
N HIS A 358 10.95 5.75 14.59
CA HIS A 358 10.25 6.37 13.48
C HIS A 358 8.91 6.92 13.97
N GLN A 359 8.87 8.24 14.21
CA GLN A 359 7.82 8.93 14.95
C GLN A 359 6.41 8.67 14.40
N HIS A 360 6.22 8.69 13.08
CA HIS A 360 4.90 8.46 12.47
C HIS A 360 4.42 7.01 12.62
N SER A 361 5.30 6.02 12.43
CA SER A 361 4.92 4.60 12.51
C SER A 361 4.90 4.02 13.93
N GLY A 362 5.57 4.68 14.89
CA GLY A 362 5.86 4.12 16.20
C GLY A 362 6.93 3.02 16.23
N VAL A 363 7.50 2.62 15.08
CA VAL A 363 8.57 1.61 14.98
C VAL A 363 9.80 2.05 15.76
N SER A 364 10.34 1.15 16.58
CA SER A 364 11.59 1.35 17.32
C SER A 364 12.52 0.17 17.09
N VAL A 365 13.57 0.38 16.30
CA VAL A 365 14.50 -0.68 15.88
C VAL A 365 15.94 -0.30 16.21
N ILE A 366 16.77 -1.30 16.52
CA ILE A 366 18.22 -1.10 16.62
C ILE A 366 18.79 -1.18 15.21
N VAL A 367 19.46 -0.11 14.80
CA VAL A 367 20.04 0.04 13.47
C VAL A 367 21.56 0.04 13.60
N ASN A 368 22.24 -0.78 12.81
CA ASN A 368 23.65 -0.63 12.54
C ASN A 368 23.86 0.36 11.37
N PRO A 369 24.39 1.56 11.63
CA PRO A 369 24.64 2.54 10.57
C PRO A 369 25.81 2.18 9.66
N GLY A 370 26.58 1.14 9.99
CA GLY A 370 27.84 0.84 9.32
C GLY A 370 28.93 1.86 9.63
N LYS A 371 30.14 1.60 9.16
CA LYS A 371 31.30 2.48 9.31
C LYS A 371 31.20 3.72 8.40
N TYR A 372 30.55 3.59 7.26
CA TYR A 372 30.47 4.60 6.22
C TYR A 372 29.04 5.07 5.92
N GLY A 373 28.02 4.41 6.46
CA GLY A 373 26.61 4.69 6.10
C GLY A 373 26.19 6.15 6.27
N ALA A 374 26.56 6.83 7.36
CA ALA A 374 26.24 8.25 7.52
C ALA A 374 26.85 9.14 6.41
N LYS A 375 28.06 8.81 5.93
CA LYS A 375 28.70 9.54 4.83
C LYS A 375 28.02 9.26 3.50
N ILE A 376 27.65 8.00 3.25
CA ILE A 376 26.91 7.59 2.05
C ILE A 376 25.55 8.29 2.03
N LEU A 377 24.79 8.26 3.13
CA LEU A 377 23.49 8.92 3.25
C LEU A 377 23.54 10.41 2.92
N ARG A 378 24.59 11.11 3.37
CA ARG A 378 24.79 12.54 3.04
C ARG A 378 24.97 12.80 1.54
N MET A 379 25.54 11.83 0.80
CA MET A 379 25.81 11.96 -0.64
C MET A 379 24.60 11.59 -1.51
N ILE A 380 23.56 10.98 -0.94
CA ILE A 380 22.33 10.62 -1.66
C ILE A 380 21.53 11.89 -1.94
N ASP A 381 21.42 12.25 -3.22
CA ASP A 381 20.71 13.43 -3.73
C ASP A 381 19.54 13.07 -4.67
N GLY A 382 19.28 11.78 -4.87
CA GLY A 382 18.28 11.28 -5.79
C GLY A 382 18.65 11.40 -7.27
N LYS A 383 19.89 11.80 -7.59
CA LYS A 383 20.38 11.97 -8.97
C LYS A 383 21.57 11.07 -9.27
N LYS A 384 22.52 10.97 -8.35
CA LYS A 384 23.71 10.14 -8.53
C LYS A 384 23.39 8.67 -8.29
N SER A 385 23.94 7.81 -9.15
CA SER A 385 23.99 6.37 -8.96
C SER A 385 24.89 5.99 -7.77
N PHE A 386 24.73 4.78 -7.25
CA PHE A 386 25.65 4.26 -6.22
C PHE A 386 27.11 4.28 -6.69
N GLY A 387 27.38 3.99 -7.96
CA GLY A 387 28.72 4.06 -8.55
C GLY A 387 29.32 5.46 -8.40
N GLU A 388 28.58 6.49 -8.82
CA GLU A 388 29.02 7.89 -8.70
C GLU A 388 29.17 8.34 -7.23
N ILE A 389 28.26 7.90 -6.34
CA ILE A 389 28.36 8.17 -4.90
C ILE A 389 29.64 7.54 -4.32
N PHE A 390 29.95 6.31 -4.71
CA PHE A 390 31.13 5.59 -4.22
C PHE A 390 32.42 6.18 -4.78
N ASP A 391 32.43 6.64 -6.03
CA ASP A 391 33.54 7.39 -6.61
C ASP A 391 33.76 8.72 -5.88
N GLN A 392 32.68 9.47 -5.60
CA GLN A 392 32.75 10.69 -4.80
C GLN A 392 33.27 10.41 -3.39
N PHE A 393 32.84 9.31 -2.76
CA PHE A 393 33.33 8.87 -1.46
C PHE A 393 34.84 8.58 -1.47
N ARG A 394 35.32 7.87 -2.49
CA ARG A 394 36.75 7.54 -2.64
C ARG A 394 37.59 8.76 -2.97
N ALA A 395 37.10 9.68 -3.78
CA ALA A 395 37.79 10.94 -4.10
C ALA A 395 38.01 11.80 -2.83
N GLY A 396 37.10 11.74 -1.87
CA GLY A 396 37.22 12.40 -0.56
C GLY A 396 37.90 11.56 0.53
N TRP A 397 38.52 10.41 0.19
CA TRP A 397 39.09 9.51 1.19
C TRP A 397 40.36 10.07 1.82
N GLN A 398 40.36 10.18 3.15
CA GLN A 398 41.51 10.65 3.95
C GLN A 398 42.00 9.59 4.95
N GLY A 399 41.61 8.32 4.78
CA GLY A 399 42.02 7.24 5.67
C GLY A 399 43.45 6.77 5.41
N GLN A 400 44.10 6.22 6.44
CA GLN A 400 45.45 5.65 6.34
C GLN A 400 45.51 4.36 5.49
N ALA A 401 44.42 3.59 5.48
CA ALA A 401 44.28 2.40 4.65
C ALA A 401 43.76 2.75 3.24
N ALA A 402 43.85 1.81 2.30
CA ALA A 402 43.20 1.93 1.00
C ALA A 402 41.69 2.20 1.15
N ALA A 403 41.14 3.02 0.25
CA ALA A 403 39.71 3.28 0.24
C ALA A 403 38.93 1.99 -0.06
N PRO A 404 37.77 1.75 0.58
CA PRO A 404 36.95 0.57 0.32
C PRO A 404 36.44 0.54 -1.13
N ASP A 405 36.40 -0.65 -1.71
CA ASP A 405 35.79 -0.89 -3.02
C ASP A 405 34.24 -0.88 -2.94
N ASN A 406 33.59 -1.04 -4.10
CA ASN A 406 32.13 -1.02 -4.18
C ASN A 406 31.49 -2.16 -3.35
N ALA A 407 32.10 -3.34 -3.34
CA ALA A 407 31.57 -4.49 -2.60
C ALA A 407 31.61 -4.25 -1.09
N ALA A 408 32.72 -3.70 -0.58
CA ALA A 408 32.86 -3.33 0.82
C ALA A 408 31.90 -2.19 1.22
N LEU A 409 31.69 -1.19 0.36
CA LEU A 409 30.75 -0.10 0.62
C LEU A 409 29.28 -0.58 0.63
N PHE A 410 28.89 -1.46 -0.29
CA PHE A 410 27.57 -2.09 -0.25
C PHE A 410 27.39 -2.95 0.99
N ALA A 411 28.37 -3.80 1.32
CA ALA A 411 28.27 -4.65 2.53
C ALA A 411 28.13 -3.82 3.81
N ASP A 412 28.85 -2.70 3.92
CA ASP A 412 28.76 -1.78 5.05
C ASP A 412 27.40 -1.05 5.13
N PHE A 413 26.84 -0.68 3.97
CA PHE A 413 25.60 0.09 3.89
C PHE A 413 24.31 -0.77 3.92
N ALA A 414 24.42 -2.09 3.78
CA ALA A 414 23.29 -2.99 3.58
C ALA A 414 22.20 -2.88 4.67
N GLU A 415 22.58 -2.85 5.95
CA GLU A 415 21.60 -2.77 7.05
C GLU A 415 20.91 -1.39 7.13
N SER A 416 21.65 -0.33 6.80
CA SER A 416 21.09 1.02 6.71
C SER A 416 20.09 1.13 5.55
N TYR A 417 20.44 0.56 4.40
CA TYR A 417 19.54 0.48 3.26
C TYR A 417 18.29 -0.36 3.59
N ASP A 418 18.44 -1.58 4.12
CA ASP A 418 17.31 -2.46 4.48
C ASP A 418 16.37 -1.77 5.47
N THR A 419 16.92 -1.10 6.49
CA THR A 419 16.11 -0.36 7.48
C THR A 419 15.30 0.76 6.83
N LEU A 420 15.94 1.59 6.02
CA LEU A 420 15.27 2.72 5.38
C LEU A 420 14.28 2.26 4.30
N ASN A 421 14.62 1.24 3.52
CA ASN A 421 13.72 0.66 2.52
C ASN A 421 12.52 -0.06 3.16
N ALA A 422 12.72 -0.74 4.30
CA ALA A 422 11.62 -1.37 5.03
C ALA A 422 10.58 -0.36 5.53
N LEU A 423 10.99 0.90 5.74
CA LEU A 423 10.14 2.04 6.09
C LEU A 423 9.75 2.87 4.85
N GLU A 424 10.10 2.44 3.64
CA GLU A 424 9.90 3.16 2.37
C GLU A 424 10.52 4.57 2.35
N ARG A 425 11.56 4.78 3.16
CA ARG A 425 12.31 6.04 3.26
C ARG A 425 13.46 6.15 2.27
N LEU A 426 13.88 5.02 1.69
CA LEU A 426 14.93 4.96 0.68
C LEU A 426 14.54 3.94 -0.40
N LEU A 427 14.30 4.44 -1.59
CA LEU A 427 13.94 3.65 -2.76
C LEU A 427 15.03 3.76 -3.83
N LEU A 428 14.97 2.89 -4.82
CA LEU A 428 15.92 2.82 -5.93
C LEU A 428 15.20 2.97 -7.26
N ARG A 429 15.84 3.69 -8.19
CA ARG A 429 15.46 3.76 -9.61
C ARG A 429 16.69 3.58 -10.50
N HIS A 430 16.46 3.12 -11.72
CA HIS A 430 17.48 3.02 -12.75
C HIS A 430 17.48 4.31 -13.60
N PRO A 431 18.63 4.76 -14.14
CA PRO A 431 18.69 5.92 -15.03
C PRO A 431 17.72 5.84 -16.23
N ASP A 432 17.49 4.64 -16.77
CA ASP A 432 16.56 4.41 -17.89
C ASP A 432 15.13 4.89 -17.59
N ALA A 433 14.69 4.90 -16.33
CA ALA A 433 13.36 5.39 -15.95
C ALA A 433 13.18 6.89 -16.19
N THR A 434 14.27 7.66 -16.27
CA THR A 434 14.25 9.11 -16.52
C THR A 434 14.50 9.48 -17.98
N ALA A 435 14.92 8.52 -18.80
CA ALA A 435 15.29 8.72 -20.19
C ALA A 435 14.06 8.68 -21.12
N SER A 436 13.10 9.58 -20.93
CA SER A 436 12.01 9.85 -21.89
C SER A 436 11.32 11.18 -21.58
N VAL A 437 11.97 12.29 -21.93
CA VAL A 437 11.32 13.56 -22.29
C VAL A 437 11.93 14.07 -23.57
#